data_AF-A0A0G2H6X3-F1
#
_entry.id   AF-A0A0G2H6X3-F1
#
_cell.length_a   1.000
_cell.length_b   1.000
_cell.length_c   1.000
_cell.angle_alpha   90.00
_cell.angle_beta   90.00
_cell.angle_gamma   90.00
#
_symmetry.space_group_name_H-M   'P 1'
#
loop_
_entity.id
_entity.type
_entity.pdbx_description
1 polymer ?
#
loop_
_entity_poly.entity_id
_entity_poly.type
_entity_poly.pdbx_seq_one_letter_code
_entity_poly.pdbx_strand_id
1 'polypeptide(L)'
;METSVSKLLQGQVEWETRLRRSTYKGINPTDMDHWLWILEAEETDAKVERFVSTDRHKPIFVLMAILRTDEYMRKGSSLVKLKRLDGTEEREDPEEWLSRSVKAGILKKQEGYTDDMFDHALDSLGGAVLQDSITVQTRSGAPRFWSGDRRSLSIFSAWAAKVKATRNAYEAWQMCQEPPLPNLKPNFQVYAEMFSKLFSAEIDYTSSILPGAAKEVYPPHHVNLTEFERERLRPLSVDELYERMLRDGNRPVKHCLTLLVRNASTVEKAAQYLHDSPLDQQAVESLTKALNPTYDSVKQIPVRVFHAYVGLLCSRQARRRWAHNPNAAEHRPRPEVLARYDHLKRAVQLVCVRSGPRRSPAPAPWHTVMRALAHRKLVLRPWCSQEEDNVEALRMMLSLFNAYKMSEGIHPIVFDALARCTHKALGDDGTAAGPAKNAQQLIATAHQTLKSTLRELISPVQAPSERIADSLPPLYHELSAANIQTYLEMLARLGDVNEAVQLIEWVLLSWDQNPGMLEQARDPNHKQWAVMGQAFVYFRAFAQGRVSDEIMGKIEARFEELKGKGSTWLWPTDEDVQEYVKWTSGEGQMEPTAQ
;
A
#
# COMPACT_ATOMS: atom_id res chain seq x y z
N MET A 1 36.46 -35.28 -23.45
CA MET A 1 36.44 -34.46 -24.68
C MET A 1 35.88 -33.10 -24.27
N GLU A 2 36.61 -32.01 -24.47
CA GLU A 2 36.11 -30.66 -24.18
C GLU A 2 35.12 -30.24 -25.28
N THR A 3 33.83 -30.22 -24.94
CA THR A 3 32.75 -29.66 -25.76
C THR A 3 32.60 -28.17 -25.43
N SER A 4 33.46 -27.33 -26.01
CA SER A 4 33.23 -25.88 -26.00
C SER A 4 31.91 -25.58 -26.72
N VAL A 5 31.04 -24.75 -26.12
CA VAL A 5 29.73 -24.31 -26.68
C VAL A 5 29.87 -23.77 -28.11
N SER A 6 31.03 -23.22 -28.43
CA SER A 6 31.40 -22.71 -29.75
C SER A 6 31.21 -23.73 -30.88
N LYS A 7 31.31 -25.03 -30.60
CA LYS A 7 31.13 -26.10 -31.59
C LYS A 7 29.65 -26.46 -31.85
N LEU A 8 28.74 -26.12 -30.93
CA LEU A 8 27.32 -26.49 -31.01
C LEU A 8 26.44 -25.42 -31.66
N LEU A 9 26.95 -24.20 -31.86
CA LEU A 9 26.16 -23.07 -32.35
C LEU A 9 26.59 -22.64 -33.76
N GLN A 10 25.65 -22.67 -34.70
CA GLN A 10 25.83 -22.21 -36.08
C GLN A 10 25.93 -20.67 -36.10
N GLY A 11 27.16 -20.15 -36.06
CA GLY A 11 27.44 -18.72 -36.28
C GLY A 11 28.20 -18.05 -35.14
N GLN A 12 29.53 -17.97 -35.25
CA GLN A 12 30.41 -17.42 -34.21
C GLN A 12 30.14 -15.93 -33.89
N VAL A 13 29.71 -15.13 -34.88
CA VAL A 13 29.50 -13.68 -34.74
C VAL A 13 28.19 -13.33 -34.02
N GLU A 14 27.09 -14.02 -34.32
CA GLU A 14 25.81 -13.83 -33.60
C GLU A 14 25.92 -14.27 -32.13
N TRP A 15 26.68 -15.34 -31.89
CA TRP A 15 26.94 -15.83 -30.54
C TRP A 15 27.73 -14.82 -29.72
N GLU A 16 28.84 -14.30 -30.24
CA GLU A 16 29.63 -13.26 -29.56
C GLU A 16 28.78 -12.01 -29.26
N THR A 17 27.85 -11.65 -30.15
CA THR A 17 26.94 -10.52 -29.94
C THR A 17 25.92 -10.78 -28.83
N ARG A 18 25.34 -11.98 -28.75
CA ARG A 18 24.44 -12.37 -27.65
C ARG A 18 25.17 -12.52 -26.32
N LEU A 19 26.42 -13.01 -26.36
CA LEU A 19 27.26 -13.15 -25.17
C LEU A 19 27.62 -11.79 -24.57
N ARG A 20 27.95 -10.80 -25.41
CA ARG A 20 28.17 -9.41 -24.99
C ARG A 20 26.95 -8.78 -24.32
N ARG A 21 25.73 -9.11 -24.78
CA ARG A 21 24.48 -8.65 -24.12
C ARG A 21 24.25 -9.31 -22.76
N SER A 22 24.68 -10.56 -22.57
CA SER A 22 24.54 -11.28 -21.29
C SER A 22 25.62 -10.90 -20.26
N THR A 23 26.77 -10.40 -20.69
CA THR A 23 27.81 -9.88 -19.77
C THR A 23 27.33 -8.62 -19.02
N TYR A 24 26.47 -7.79 -19.63
CA TYR A 24 25.77 -6.69 -18.93
C TYR A 24 24.85 -7.16 -17.79
N LYS A 25 24.46 -8.45 -17.79
CA LYS A 25 23.70 -9.11 -16.72
C LYS A 25 24.58 -9.93 -15.77
N GLY A 26 25.91 -9.80 -15.87
CA GLY A 26 26.89 -10.49 -15.02
C GLY A 26 27.14 -11.96 -15.37
N ILE A 27 26.72 -12.44 -16.54
CA ILE A 27 26.90 -13.83 -16.99
C ILE A 27 28.12 -13.94 -17.90
N ASN A 28 29.13 -14.72 -17.51
CA ASN A 28 30.34 -14.92 -18.30
C ASN A 28 30.29 -16.22 -19.14
N PRO A 29 31.06 -16.32 -20.25
CA PRO A 29 31.18 -17.54 -21.05
C PRO A 29 31.50 -18.79 -20.22
N THR A 30 32.38 -18.62 -19.22
CA THR A 30 32.79 -19.66 -18.29
C THR A 30 31.65 -20.18 -17.41
N ASP A 31 30.60 -19.38 -17.18
CA ASP A 31 29.41 -19.80 -16.45
C ASP A 31 28.53 -20.68 -17.33
N MET A 32 28.44 -20.36 -18.62
CA MET A 32 27.69 -21.17 -19.60
C MET A 32 28.35 -22.52 -19.85
N ASP A 33 29.68 -22.56 -20.01
CA ASP A 33 30.45 -23.80 -20.08
C ASP A 33 30.23 -24.66 -18.82
N HIS A 34 30.16 -24.01 -17.65
CA HIS A 34 29.90 -24.70 -16.39
C HIS A 34 28.48 -25.27 -16.32
N TRP A 35 27.46 -24.52 -16.76
CA TRP A 35 26.08 -25.02 -16.79
C TRP A 35 25.91 -26.17 -17.78
N LEU A 36 26.57 -26.11 -18.95
CA LEU A 36 26.57 -27.21 -19.91
C LEU A 36 27.27 -28.44 -19.35
N TRP A 37 28.42 -28.29 -18.70
CA TRP A 37 29.10 -29.39 -18.03
C TRP A 37 28.22 -30.08 -16.96
N ILE A 38 27.37 -29.33 -16.26
CA ILE A 38 26.38 -29.91 -15.33
C ILE A 38 25.34 -30.74 -16.10
N LEU A 39 24.76 -30.16 -17.15
CA LEU A 39 23.65 -30.77 -17.90
C LEU A 39 24.07 -31.93 -18.81
N GLU A 40 25.33 -31.98 -19.24
CA GLU A 40 25.91 -33.05 -20.06
C GLU A 40 26.14 -34.37 -19.31
N ALA A 41 25.92 -34.43 -17.99
CA ALA A 41 25.99 -35.70 -17.29
C ALA A 41 24.85 -36.63 -17.73
N GLU A 42 25.17 -37.90 -18.05
CA GLU A 42 24.19 -38.88 -18.53
C GLU A 42 23.16 -39.28 -17.47
N GLU A 43 23.56 -39.31 -16.20
CA GLU A 43 22.69 -39.68 -15.08
C GLU A 43 22.28 -38.47 -14.25
N THR A 44 21.01 -38.41 -13.84
CA THR A 44 20.46 -37.34 -13.00
C THR A 44 21.19 -37.18 -11.67
N ASP A 45 21.59 -38.28 -11.02
CA ASP A 45 22.41 -38.24 -9.80
C ASP A 45 23.77 -37.59 -10.04
N ALA A 46 24.39 -37.83 -11.20
CA ALA A 46 25.64 -37.19 -11.59
C ALA A 46 25.44 -35.70 -11.94
N LYS A 47 24.32 -35.33 -12.57
CA LYS A 47 23.93 -33.92 -12.76
C LYS A 47 23.79 -33.21 -11.41
N VAL A 48 23.16 -33.85 -10.42
CA VAL A 48 23.05 -33.31 -9.05
C VAL A 48 24.42 -33.15 -8.40
N GLU A 49 25.31 -34.16 -8.50
CA GLU A 49 26.67 -34.05 -7.96
C GLU A 49 27.46 -32.92 -8.61
N ARG A 50 27.37 -32.75 -9.93
CA ARG A 50 27.99 -31.63 -10.64
C ARG A 50 27.37 -30.29 -10.25
N PHE A 51 26.04 -30.24 -10.11
CA PHE A 51 25.31 -29.04 -9.70
C PHE A 51 25.70 -28.57 -8.29
N VAL A 52 25.99 -29.49 -7.36
CA VAL A 52 26.41 -29.15 -5.99
C VAL A 52 27.93 -29.03 -5.83
N SER A 53 28.72 -29.36 -6.85
CA SER A 53 30.19 -29.45 -6.74
C SER A 53 30.92 -28.10 -6.65
N THR A 54 30.25 -27.00 -6.99
CA THR A 54 30.84 -25.65 -6.98
C THR A 54 29.88 -24.63 -6.40
N ASP A 55 30.40 -23.54 -5.83
CA ASP A 55 29.60 -22.41 -5.34
C ASP A 55 29.32 -21.36 -6.43
N ARG A 56 29.48 -21.71 -7.71
CA ARG A 56 29.23 -20.78 -8.82
C ARG A 56 27.73 -20.52 -8.98
N HIS A 57 27.38 -19.31 -9.45
CA HIS A 57 26.00 -18.92 -9.73
C HIS A 57 25.38 -19.84 -10.80
N LYS A 58 24.22 -20.43 -10.48
CA LYS A 58 23.47 -21.33 -11.36
C LYS A 58 22.05 -20.80 -11.52
N PRO A 59 21.63 -20.46 -12.74
CA PRO A 59 20.29 -19.95 -13.00
C PRO A 59 19.26 -21.06 -12.77
N ILE A 60 18.06 -20.66 -12.36
CA ILE A 60 16.98 -21.56 -11.94
C ILE A 60 16.62 -22.62 -13.00
N PHE A 61 16.80 -22.32 -14.29
CA PHE A 61 16.49 -23.26 -15.36
C PHE A 61 17.39 -24.52 -15.33
N VAL A 62 18.64 -24.42 -14.82
CA VAL A 62 19.53 -25.58 -14.70
C VAL A 62 19.01 -26.53 -13.63
N LEU A 63 18.52 -25.99 -12.51
CA LEU A 63 17.86 -26.78 -11.47
C LEU A 63 16.57 -27.40 -11.99
N MET A 64 15.74 -26.63 -12.70
CA MET A 64 14.50 -27.13 -13.28
C MET A 64 14.74 -28.22 -14.33
N ALA A 65 15.84 -28.15 -15.07
CA ALA A 65 16.24 -29.19 -16.01
C ALA A 65 16.62 -30.50 -15.30
N ILE A 66 17.24 -30.43 -14.12
CA ILE A 66 17.55 -31.59 -13.28
C ILE A 66 16.30 -32.17 -12.59
N LEU A 67 15.32 -31.32 -12.29
CA LEU A 67 14.07 -31.66 -11.61
C LEU A 67 12.91 -32.01 -12.57
N ARG A 68 13.17 -32.18 -13.88
CA ARG A 68 12.11 -32.52 -14.82
C ARG A 68 11.48 -33.87 -14.48
N THR A 69 10.19 -33.98 -14.76
CA THR A 69 9.33 -35.12 -14.40
C THR A 69 9.69 -36.43 -15.12
N ASP A 70 10.51 -36.38 -16.17
CA ASP A 70 11.01 -37.50 -16.94
C ASP A 70 12.36 -38.07 -16.42
N GLU A 71 12.98 -37.44 -15.41
CA GLU A 71 14.25 -37.86 -14.83
C GLU A 71 14.09 -38.49 -13.44
N TYR A 72 14.75 -39.64 -13.20
CA TYR A 72 14.66 -40.36 -11.93
C TYR A 72 15.96 -40.25 -11.13
N MET A 73 15.91 -39.66 -9.93
CA MET A 73 17.00 -39.69 -8.96
C MET A 73 17.01 -41.04 -8.23
N ARG A 74 18.10 -41.79 -8.34
CA ARG A 74 18.21 -43.14 -7.76
C ARG A 74 18.82 -43.11 -6.36
N LYS A 75 19.60 -42.08 -6.02
CA LYS A 75 20.22 -41.95 -4.70
C LYS A 75 19.45 -40.97 -3.83
N GLY A 76 18.97 -41.44 -2.67
CA GLY A 76 18.35 -40.58 -1.65
C GLY A 76 19.29 -39.46 -1.15
N SER A 77 20.61 -39.66 -1.23
CA SER A 77 21.61 -38.64 -0.89
C SER A 77 21.64 -37.47 -1.88
N SER A 78 21.24 -37.67 -3.14
CA SER A 78 21.13 -36.60 -4.14
C SER A 78 19.97 -35.65 -3.83
N LEU A 79 18.83 -36.20 -3.40
CA LEU A 79 17.68 -35.43 -2.92
C LEU A 79 18.04 -34.59 -1.68
N VAL A 80 18.77 -35.18 -0.74
CA VAL A 80 19.25 -34.46 0.46
C VAL A 80 20.23 -33.34 0.10
N LYS A 81 21.09 -33.54 -0.90
CA LYS A 81 22.04 -32.52 -1.38
C LYS A 81 21.33 -31.34 -2.07
N LEU A 82 20.29 -31.60 -2.86
CA LEU A 82 19.46 -30.55 -3.46
C LEU A 82 18.65 -29.77 -2.41
N LYS A 83 18.07 -30.47 -1.44
CA LYS A 83 17.36 -29.85 -0.31
C LYS A 83 18.26 -28.89 0.48
N ARG A 84 19.55 -29.21 0.63
CA ARG A 84 20.55 -28.34 1.29
C ARG A 84 20.92 -27.09 0.49
N LEU A 85 20.67 -27.07 -0.81
CA LEU A 85 21.03 -25.96 -1.72
C LEU A 85 19.95 -24.89 -1.81
N ASP A 86 18.75 -25.16 -1.30
CA ASP A 86 17.63 -24.22 -1.22
C ASP A 86 17.85 -23.09 -0.21
N GLY A 87 19.07 -22.98 0.34
CA GLY A 87 19.53 -21.80 1.07
C GLY A 87 18.64 -21.38 2.24
N THR A 88 17.86 -22.31 2.79
CA THR A 88 16.90 -22.02 3.85
C THR A 88 17.03 -23.05 4.98
N GLU A 89 17.67 -22.59 6.07
CA GLU A 89 17.19 -22.81 7.45
C GLU A 89 17.29 -24.20 8.11
N GLU A 90 18.26 -25.07 7.79
CA GLU A 90 18.53 -26.27 8.63
C GLU A 90 19.81 -26.18 9.50
N ARG A 91 20.43 -24.99 9.61
CA ARG A 91 21.52 -24.74 10.57
C ARG A 91 21.17 -23.76 11.69
N GLU A 92 20.04 -23.10 11.58
CA GLU A 92 19.53 -22.23 12.64
C GLU A 92 18.60 -23.07 13.52
N ASP A 93 18.81 -23.01 14.83
CA ASP A 93 17.92 -23.66 15.78
C ASP A 93 16.49 -23.15 15.51
N PRO A 94 15.43 -23.99 15.49
CA PRO A 94 14.05 -23.51 15.43
C PRO A 94 13.75 -22.41 16.45
N GLU A 95 14.49 -22.40 17.57
CA GLU A 95 14.47 -21.32 18.55
C GLU A 95 14.92 -19.96 17.98
N GLU A 96 15.84 -19.89 17.02
CA GLU A 96 16.33 -18.64 16.43
C GLU A 96 15.24 -17.84 15.72
N TRP A 97 14.26 -18.53 15.11
CA TRP A 97 13.09 -17.96 14.42
C TRP A 97 12.00 -17.43 15.36
N LEU A 98 12.09 -17.74 16.65
CA LEU A 98 11.14 -17.25 17.63
C LEU A 98 11.32 -15.75 17.86
N SER A 99 10.19 -15.04 17.98
CA SER A 99 10.22 -13.63 18.34
C SER A 99 10.92 -13.43 19.68
N ARG A 100 11.58 -12.28 19.88
CA ARG A 100 12.24 -11.94 21.16
C ARG A 100 11.31 -12.10 22.37
N SER A 101 10.03 -11.78 22.21
CA SER A 101 9.00 -11.95 23.24
C SER A 101 8.72 -13.42 23.58
N VAL A 102 8.72 -14.31 22.59
CA VAL A 102 8.53 -15.75 22.81
C VAL A 102 9.76 -16.35 23.48
N LYS A 103 10.97 -16.00 23.03
CA LYS A 103 12.22 -16.42 23.67
C LYS A 103 12.24 -16.02 25.15
N ALA A 104 11.82 -14.80 25.47
CA ALA A 104 11.70 -14.34 26.85
C ALA A 104 10.66 -15.15 27.66
N GLY A 105 9.54 -15.53 27.05
CA GLY A 105 8.55 -16.42 27.68
C GLY A 105 9.09 -17.82 27.97
N ILE A 106 9.85 -18.40 27.04
CA ILE A 106 10.51 -19.71 27.22
C ILE A 106 11.54 -19.65 28.35
N LEU A 107 12.41 -18.63 28.36
CA LEU A 107 13.40 -18.43 29.44
C LEU A 107 12.71 -18.24 30.79
N LYS A 108 11.62 -17.46 30.84
CA LYS A 108 10.82 -17.28 32.06
C LYS A 108 10.32 -18.63 32.62
N LYS A 109 9.87 -19.54 31.77
CA LYS A 109 9.43 -20.90 32.16
C LYS A 109 10.59 -21.76 32.67
N GLN A 110 11.73 -21.69 32.00
CA GLN A 110 12.94 -22.43 32.40
C GLN A 110 13.43 -22.01 33.79
N GLU A 111 13.31 -20.73 34.13
CA GLU A 111 13.62 -20.17 35.46
C GLU A 111 12.53 -20.47 36.52
N GLY A 112 11.45 -21.18 36.17
CA GLY A 112 10.41 -21.61 37.10
C GLY A 112 9.33 -20.58 37.42
N TYR A 113 9.24 -19.47 36.67
CA TYR A 113 8.16 -18.51 36.82
C TYR A 113 6.86 -19.00 36.16
N THR A 114 5.71 -18.67 36.75
CA THR A 114 4.40 -19.07 36.22
C THR A 114 3.94 -18.20 35.05
N ASP A 115 3.25 -18.81 34.09
CA ASP A 115 2.60 -18.11 32.99
C ASP A 115 1.34 -17.37 33.46
N ASP A 116 1.18 -16.15 32.97
CA ASP A 116 -0.10 -15.44 33.02
C ASP A 116 -0.85 -15.59 31.69
N MET A 117 -2.16 -15.28 31.69
CA MET A 117 -2.97 -15.23 30.45
C MET A 117 -2.39 -14.32 29.37
N PHE A 118 -1.59 -13.32 29.75
CA PHE A 118 -0.87 -12.46 28.83
C PHE A 118 0.24 -13.21 28.09
N ASP A 119 0.98 -14.08 28.79
CA ASP A 119 2.05 -14.90 28.21
C ASP A 119 1.44 -15.92 27.24
N HIS A 120 0.32 -16.54 27.60
CA HIS A 120 -0.42 -17.41 26.68
C HIS A 120 -0.89 -16.70 25.39
N ALA A 121 -1.26 -15.42 25.50
CA ALA A 121 -1.62 -14.62 24.32
C ALA A 121 -0.40 -14.33 23.44
N LEU A 122 0.76 -14.05 24.03
CA LEU A 122 2.02 -13.85 23.32
C LEU A 122 2.50 -15.14 22.64
N ASP A 123 2.46 -16.27 23.35
CA ASP A 123 2.83 -17.58 22.81
C ASP A 123 1.94 -17.96 21.62
N SER A 124 0.64 -17.69 21.71
CA SER A 124 -0.31 -17.92 20.61
C SER A 124 -0.01 -17.08 19.38
N LEU A 125 0.28 -15.78 19.55
CA LEU A 125 0.67 -14.90 18.44
C LEU A 125 2.07 -15.23 17.89
N GLY A 126 2.93 -15.75 18.75
CA GLY A 126 4.30 -16.14 18.43
C GLY A 126 4.41 -17.48 17.71
N GLY A 127 3.33 -18.26 17.64
CA GLY A 127 3.34 -19.61 17.06
C GLY A 127 4.03 -20.65 17.95
N ALA A 128 4.20 -20.37 19.25
CA ALA A 128 4.93 -21.25 20.18
C ALA A 128 4.05 -22.33 20.84
N VAL A 129 2.73 -22.24 20.65
CA VAL A 129 1.77 -23.24 21.18
C VAL A 129 1.76 -24.46 20.24
N LEU A 130 2.75 -25.33 20.41
CA LEU A 130 3.06 -26.43 19.48
C LEU A 130 2.14 -27.67 19.60
N GLN A 131 1.36 -27.79 20.68
CA GLN A 131 0.70 -29.08 20.98
C GLN A 131 -0.83 -29.13 20.75
N ASP A 132 -1.55 -28.01 20.76
CA ASP A 132 -3.03 -28.06 20.79
C ASP A 132 -3.78 -27.03 19.91
N SER A 133 -3.11 -26.15 19.16
CA SER A 133 -3.83 -25.10 18.40
C SER A 133 -3.31 -24.85 16.99
N ILE A 134 -4.24 -24.55 16.08
CA ILE A 134 -4.02 -24.23 14.65
C ILE A 134 -3.44 -22.80 14.48
N THR A 135 -2.54 -22.39 15.39
CA THR A 135 -2.02 -21.02 15.46
C THR A 135 -0.75 -20.88 14.64
N VAL A 136 -0.73 -19.84 13.81
CA VAL A 136 0.38 -19.40 12.97
C VAL A 136 1.00 -18.15 13.59
N GLN A 137 2.33 -18.05 13.50
CA GLN A 137 3.07 -16.86 13.91
C GLN A 137 2.51 -15.61 13.21
N THR A 138 1.94 -14.68 13.97
CA THR A 138 1.26 -13.50 13.44
C THR A 138 1.94 -12.24 13.92
N ARG A 139 2.49 -11.46 12.98
CA ARG A 139 3.11 -10.16 13.31
C ARG A 139 2.03 -9.19 13.76
N SER A 140 1.97 -8.91 15.05
CA SER A 140 1.06 -7.93 15.60
C SER A 140 1.63 -7.22 16.83
N GLY A 141 1.05 -6.06 17.17
CA GLY A 141 1.41 -5.35 18.39
C GLY A 141 1.06 -6.18 19.63
N ALA A 142 1.73 -5.88 20.75
CA ALA A 142 1.52 -6.59 22.01
C ALA A 142 0.02 -6.64 22.39
N PRO A 143 -0.45 -7.79 22.92
CA PRO A 143 -1.81 -7.90 23.40
C PRO A 143 -2.07 -6.86 24.49
N ARG A 144 -3.34 -6.52 24.70
CA ARG A 144 -3.68 -5.52 25.72
C ARG A 144 -3.49 -6.11 27.11
N PHE A 145 -2.63 -5.49 27.91
CA PHE A 145 -2.49 -5.84 29.31
C PHE A 145 -3.66 -5.27 30.13
N TRP A 146 -4.25 -6.09 31.00
CA TRP A 146 -5.33 -5.69 31.90
C TRP A 146 -4.91 -5.95 33.35
N SER A 147 -4.92 -4.89 34.16
CA SER A 147 -4.60 -4.93 35.58
C SER A 147 -5.80 -4.55 36.46
N GLY A 148 -5.70 -4.83 37.76
CA GLY A 148 -6.74 -4.53 38.76
C GLY A 148 -8.07 -5.22 38.46
N ASP A 149 -9.17 -4.49 38.64
CA ASP A 149 -10.55 -4.98 38.46
C ASP A 149 -10.85 -5.55 37.06
N ARG A 150 -10.01 -5.24 36.06
CA ARG A 150 -10.17 -5.70 34.68
C ARG A 150 -9.30 -6.91 34.34
N ARG A 151 -8.56 -7.50 35.27
CA ARG A 151 -7.67 -8.65 35.01
C ARG A 151 -8.40 -9.83 34.37
N SER A 152 -9.68 -10.04 34.70
CA SER A 152 -10.54 -11.07 34.09
C SER A 152 -10.69 -10.92 32.57
N LEU A 153 -10.51 -9.72 32.02
CA LEU A 153 -10.54 -9.48 30.57
C LEU A 153 -9.31 -10.04 29.83
N SER A 154 -8.26 -10.42 30.56
CA SER A 154 -7.06 -11.05 29.99
C SER A 154 -7.38 -12.42 29.40
N ILE A 155 -8.35 -13.16 29.97
CA ILE A 155 -8.80 -14.46 29.44
C ILE A 155 -9.29 -14.30 27.99
N PHE A 156 -10.09 -13.27 27.74
CA PHE A 156 -10.57 -12.97 26.40
C PHE A 156 -9.50 -12.39 25.48
N SER A 157 -8.45 -11.76 26.04
CA SER A 157 -7.32 -11.28 25.24
C SER A 157 -6.51 -12.46 24.71
N ALA A 158 -6.29 -13.49 25.53
CA ALA A 158 -5.69 -14.74 25.09
C ALA A 158 -6.55 -15.49 24.06
N TRP A 159 -7.86 -15.55 24.30
CA TRP A 159 -8.79 -16.18 23.35
C TRP A 159 -8.83 -15.43 22.00
N ALA A 160 -8.90 -14.10 22.03
CA ALA A 160 -8.84 -13.27 20.82
C ALA A 160 -7.50 -13.43 20.10
N ALA A 161 -6.39 -13.58 20.82
CA ALA A 161 -5.07 -13.87 20.23
C ALA A 161 -5.04 -15.20 19.49
N LYS A 162 -5.67 -16.26 20.04
CA LYS A 162 -5.82 -17.55 19.33
C LYS A 162 -6.60 -17.40 18.03
N VAL A 163 -7.75 -16.72 18.05
CA VAL A 163 -8.56 -16.45 16.86
C VAL A 163 -7.79 -15.63 15.82
N LYS A 164 -7.03 -14.63 16.27
CA LYS A 164 -6.21 -13.78 15.40
C LYS A 164 -5.07 -14.54 14.74
N ALA A 165 -4.45 -15.47 15.47
CA ALA A 165 -3.33 -16.28 15.02
C ALA A 165 -3.71 -17.39 14.03
N THR A 166 -4.94 -17.42 13.50
CA THR A 166 -5.36 -18.42 12.50
C THR A 166 -5.02 -18.02 11.07
N ARG A 167 -4.93 -18.97 10.15
CA ARG A 167 -4.62 -18.70 8.74
C ARG A 167 -5.83 -18.14 7.97
N ASN A 168 -7.03 -18.61 8.32
CA ASN A 168 -8.26 -18.28 7.61
C ASN A 168 -9.49 -18.10 8.51
N ALA A 169 -10.59 -17.64 7.92
CA ALA A 169 -11.84 -17.40 8.65
C ALA A 169 -12.50 -18.68 9.19
N TYR A 170 -12.25 -19.86 8.59
CA TYR A 170 -12.80 -21.13 9.04
C TYR A 170 -12.11 -21.61 10.32
N GLU A 171 -10.78 -21.60 10.33
CA GLU A 171 -9.97 -21.88 11.53
C GLU A 171 -10.27 -20.87 12.64
N ALA A 172 -10.39 -19.57 12.29
CA ALA A 172 -10.78 -18.52 13.23
C ALA A 172 -12.13 -18.83 13.89
N TRP A 173 -13.08 -19.35 13.12
CA TRP A 173 -14.41 -19.70 13.60
C TRP A 173 -14.40 -20.92 14.52
N GLN A 174 -13.62 -21.96 14.19
CA GLN A 174 -13.42 -23.11 15.08
C GLN A 174 -12.84 -22.66 16.43
N MET A 175 -11.77 -21.85 16.41
CA MET A 175 -11.18 -21.30 17.63
C MET A 175 -12.14 -20.37 18.39
N CYS A 176 -13.05 -19.70 17.71
CA CYS A 176 -14.09 -18.87 18.32
C CYS A 176 -15.21 -19.71 18.99
N GLN A 177 -15.37 -20.97 18.61
CA GLN A 177 -16.31 -21.90 19.24
C GLN A 177 -15.71 -22.66 20.43
N GLU A 178 -14.39 -22.62 20.60
CA GLU A 178 -13.65 -23.30 21.67
C GLU A 178 -13.29 -22.31 22.79
N PRO A 179 -14.19 -22.08 23.77
CA PRO A 179 -13.89 -21.17 24.86
C PRO A 179 -12.82 -21.73 25.79
N PRO A 180 -11.98 -20.88 26.41
CA PRO A 180 -10.98 -21.31 27.38
C PRO A 180 -11.57 -21.88 28.67
N LEU A 181 -12.84 -21.57 28.96
CA LEU A 181 -13.60 -22.10 30.09
C LEU A 181 -14.97 -22.60 29.61
N PRO A 182 -15.49 -23.70 30.18
CA PRO A 182 -16.80 -24.22 29.79
C PRO A 182 -17.90 -23.17 30.02
N ASN A 183 -18.84 -23.07 29.08
CA ASN A 183 -19.97 -22.13 29.07
C ASN A 183 -19.58 -20.64 28.98
N LEU A 184 -18.31 -20.30 28.76
CA LEU A 184 -17.91 -18.91 28.54
C LEU A 184 -18.31 -18.44 27.13
N LYS A 185 -19.05 -17.34 27.06
CA LYS A 185 -19.44 -16.73 25.79
C LYS A 185 -18.36 -15.78 25.25
N PRO A 186 -18.19 -15.63 23.93
CA PRO A 186 -17.25 -14.67 23.37
C PRO A 186 -17.62 -13.23 23.78
N ASN A 187 -16.61 -12.40 24.01
CA ASN A 187 -16.80 -10.98 24.28
C ASN A 187 -16.46 -10.13 23.04
N PHE A 188 -16.62 -8.80 23.15
CA PHE A 188 -16.31 -7.87 22.07
C PHE A 188 -14.88 -7.96 21.50
N GLN A 189 -13.90 -8.49 22.25
CA GLN A 189 -12.52 -8.65 21.77
C GLN A 189 -12.42 -9.83 20.80
N VAL A 190 -13.01 -10.96 21.18
CA VAL A 190 -13.05 -12.18 20.35
C VAL A 190 -13.87 -11.93 19.09
N TYR A 191 -15.05 -11.28 19.22
CA TYR A 191 -15.85 -10.87 18.07
C TYR A 191 -15.11 -9.91 17.15
N ALA A 192 -14.31 -8.96 17.67
CA ALA A 192 -13.54 -8.04 16.84
C ALA A 192 -12.51 -8.75 15.96
N GLU A 193 -11.78 -9.73 16.50
CA GLU A 193 -10.80 -10.49 15.73
C GLU A 193 -11.49 -11.39 14.69
N MET A 194 -12.64 -11.97 15.03
CA MET A 194 -13.45 -12.72 14.07
C MET A 194 -13.94 -11.84 12.92
N PHE A 195 -14.48 -10.65 13.21
CA PHE A 195 -14.83 -9.66 12.18
C PHE A 195 -13.62 -9.25 11.35
N SER A 196 -12.45 -9.07 11.98
CA SER A 196 -11.23 -8.75 11.26
C SER A 196 -10.88 -9.82 10.23
N LYS A 197 -11.05 -11.11 10.56
CA LYS A 197 -10.82 -12.22 9.61
C LYS A 197 -11.85 -12.28 8.50
N LEU A 198 -13.13 -12.03 8.80
CA LEU A 198 -14.20 -11.98 7.79
C LEU A 198 -14.05 -10.82 6.81
N PHE A 199 -13.49 -9.70 7.24
CA PHE A 199 -13.24 -8.53 6.39
C PHE A 199 -11.88 -8.55 5.68
N SER A 200 -10.99 -9.49 6.00
CA SER A 200 -9.70 -9.62 5.33
C SER A 200 -9.87 -10.08 3.89
N ALA A 201 -9.07 -9.53 2.98
CA ALA A 201 -9.01 -10.00 1.60
C ALA A 201 -8.40 -11.41 1.55
N GLU A 202 -8.92 -12.25 0.67
CA GLU A 202 -8.37 -13.56 0.38
C GLU A 202 -7.20 -13.42 -0.62
N ILE A 203 -6.08 -14.07 -0.33
CA ILE A 203 -4.90 -14.07 -1.22
C ILE A 203 -4.98 -15.25 -2.18
N ASP A 204 -4.45 -15.08 -3.39
CA ASP A 204 -4.21 -16.19 -4.29
C ASP A 204 -3.06 -17.08 -3.78
N TYR A 205 -3.17 -18.39 -4.03
CA TYR A 205 -2.19 -19.40 -3.64
C TYR A 205 -0.83 -19.21 -4.32
N THR A 206 -0.77 -18.43 -5.40
CA THR A 206 0.45 -18.09 -6.15
C THR A 206 1.24 -16.93 -5.53
N SER A 207 0.69 -16.26 -4.51
CA SER A 207 1.36 -15.14 -3.86
C SER A 207 2.58 -15.60 -3.05
N SER A 208 3.63 -14.76 -3.05
CA SER A 208 4.84 -14.97 -2.24
C SER A 208 4.67 -14.53 -0.77
N ILE A 209 3.48 -14.08 -0.39
CA ILE A 209 3.19 -13.70 0.99
C ILE A 209 3.13 -14.99 1.81
N LEU A 210 3.65 -14.96 3.03
CA LEU A 210 3.57 -16.10 3.96
C LEU A 210 2.42 -15.91 4.97
N PRO A 211 1.81 -16.99 5.48
CA PRO A 211 0.83 -16.94 6.54
C PRO A 211 1.33 -16.14 7.76
N GLY A 212 0.51 -15.20 8.24
CA GLY A 212 0.83 -14.37 9.41
C GLY A 212 1.81 -13.22 9.18
N ALA A 213 2.41 -13.10 7.98
CA ALA A 213 3.20 -11.94 7.57
C ALA A 213 2.32 -10.72 7.24
N ALA A 214 1.13 -10.96 6.71
CA ALA A 214 0.13 -9.94 6.37
C ALA A 214 -1.20 -10.18 7.10
N LYS A 215 -2.12 -9.20 7.01
CA LYS A 215 -3.49 -9.32 7.55
C LYS A 215 -4.44 -10.11 6.64
N GLU A 216 -3.99 -10.42 5.45
CA GLU A 216 -4.77 -11.14 4.44
C GLU A 216 -4.92 -12.62 4.84
N VAL A 217 -5.96 -13.26 4.31
CA VAL A 217 -6.39 -14.61 4.68
C VAL A 217 -6.12 -15.57 3.52
N TYR A 218 -5.69 -16.79 3.82
CA TYR A 218 -5.55 -17.82 2.79
C TYR A 218 -6.87 -18.50 2.52
N PRO A 219 -7.12 -18.95 1.29
CA PRO A 219 -8.31 -19.72 1.04
C PRO A 219 -8.26 -21.04 1.83
N PRO A 220 -9.40 -21.51 2.32
CA PRO A 220 -9.50 -22.76 3.06
C PRO A 220 -9.14 -23.97 2.17
N HIS A 221 -8.41 -24.93 2.73
CA HIS A 221 -8.06 -26.16 2.02
C HIS A 221 -9.23 -27.15 2.12
N HIS A 222 -10.01 -27.28 1.05
CA HIS A 222 -11.24 -28.11 1.03
C HIS A 222 -11.10 -29.45 0.27
N VAL A 223 -9.87 -29.84 -0.09
CA VAL A 223 -9.60 -30.92 -1.07
C VAL A 223 -10.25 -32.27 -0.71
N ASN A 224 -10.60 -32.51 0.57
CA ASN A 224 -11.15 -33.78 1.03
C ASN A 224 -12.47 -33.69 1.84
N LEU A 225 -13.14 -32.52 1.87
CA LEU A 225 -14.37 -32.34 2.65
C LEU A 225 -15.62 -32.50 1.79
N THR A 226 -16.63 -33.20 2.29
CA THR A 226 -17.96 -33.26 1.66
C THR A 226 -18.66 -31.90 1.72
N GLU A 227 -19.63 -31.64 0.84
CA GLU A 227 -20.42 -30.39 0.84
C GLU A 227 -21.11 -30.14 2.20
N PHE A 228 -21.60 -31.21 2.82
CA PHE A 228 -22.22 -31.15 4.15
C PHE A 228 -21.23 -30.74 5.25
N GLU A 229 -20.02 -31.31 5.25
CA GLU A 229 -18.98 -30.94 6.22
C GLU A 229 -18.48 -29.51 6.00
N ARG A 230 -18.40 -29.07 4.74
CA ARG A 230 -18.05 -27.68 4.41
C ARG A 230 -19.06 -26.71 5.00
N GLU A 231 -20.35 -26.99 4.87
CA GLU A 231 -21.39 -26.09 5.37
C GLU A 231 -21.43 -26.06 6.91
N ARG A 232 -21.12 -27.17 7.57
CA ARG A 232 -20.98 -27.22 9.03
C ARG A 232 -19.79 -26.42 9.56
N LEU A 233 -18.69 -26.41 8.81
CA LEU A 233 -17.46 -25.68 9.17
C LEU A 233 -17.52 -24.20 8.78
N ARG A 234 -18.51 -23.81 7.98
CA ARG A 234 -18.66 -22.46 7.46
C ARG A 234 -18.80 -21.43 8.59
N PRO A 235 -18.00 -20.35 8.58
CA PRO A 235 -18.20 -19.26 9.51
C PRO A 235 -19.54 -18.56 9.26
N LEU A 236 -20.14 -18.03 10.32
CA LEU A 236 -21.30 -17.15 10.19
C LEU A 236 -20.96 -15.94 9.31
N SER A 237 -21.95 -15.48 8.55
CA SER A 237 -21.82 -14.21 7.85
C SER A 237 -21.63 -13.06 8.84
N VAL A 238 -21.12 -11.93 8.35
CA VAL A 238 -20.91 -10.72 9.18
C VAL A 238 -22.21 -10.31 9.91
N ASP A 239 -23.35 -10.47 9.25
CA ASP A 239 -24.64 -10.02 9.77
C ASP A 239 -25.17 -10.98 10.83
N GLU A 240 -25.08 -12.28 10.57
CA GLU A 240 -25.46 -13.31 11.54
C GLU A 240 -24.56 -13.28 12.77
N LEU A 241 -23.26 -13.05 12.59
CA LEU A 241 -22.29 -12.90 13.68
C LEU A 241 -22.59 -11.64 14.50
N TYR A 242 -22.99 -10.55 13.85
CA TYR A 242 -23.41 -9.31 14.52
C TYR A 242 -24.67 -9.51 15.37
N GLU A 243 -25.70 -10.15 14.82
CA GLU A 243 -26.92 -10.48 15.56
C GLU A 243 -26.65 -11.44 16.72
N ARG A 244 -25.72 -12.39 16.56
CA ARG A 244 -25.28 -13.26 17.65
C ARG A 244 -24.56 -12.46 18.75
N MET A 245 -23.66 -11.55 18.38
CA MET A 245 -22.96 -10.67 19.33
C MET A 245 -23.96 -9.86 20.18
N LEU A 246 -25.00 -9.30 19.55
CA LEU A 246 -26.04 -8.56 20.25
C LEU A 246 -26.87 -9.44 21.19
N ARG A 247 -27.24 -10.66 20.75
CA ARG A 247 -27.95 -11.67 21.56
C ARG A 247 -27.14 -12.14 22.76
N ASP A 248 -25.82 -12.19 22.64
CA ASP A 248 -24.92 -12.49 23.76
C ASP A 248 -24.74 -11.31 24.73
N GLY A 249 -25.43 -10.19 24.51
CA GLY A 249 -25.37 -9.01 25.36
C GLY A 249 -24.14 -8.13 25.12
N ASN A 250 -23.37 -8.40 24.06
CA ASN A 250 -22.21 -7.58 23.71
C ASN A 250 -22.63 -6.44 22.76
N ARG A 251 -22.10 -5.23 23.00
CA ARG A 251 -22.27 -4.08 22.10
C ARG A 251 -20.96 -3.78 21.36
N PRO A 252 -21.03 -3.24 20.12
CA PRO A 252 -19.84 -2.90 19.36
C PRO A 252 -19.10 -1.73 20.02
N VAL A 253 -17.88 -1.98 20.50
CA VAL A 253 -17.04 -0.96 21.16
C VAL A 253 -15.65 -0.88 20.56
N LYS A 254 -15.04 0.32 20.64
CA LYS A 254 -13.63 0.58 20.29
C LYS A 254 -13.25 -0.01 18.91
N HIS A 255 -12.37 -1.00 18.88
CA HIS A 255 -11.85 -1.60 17.66
C HIS A 255 -12.93 -2.33 16.87
N CYS A 256 -13.81 -3.08 17.56
CA CYS A 256 -14.94 -3.77 16.95
C CYS A 256 -15.83 -2.79 16.17
N LEU A 257 -16.26 -1.70 16.83
CA LEU A 257 -17.05 -0.66 16.19
C LEU A 257 -16.33 -0.01 15.01
N THR A 258 -15.03 0.26 15.15
CA THR A 258 -14.22 0.84 14.08
C THR A 258 -14.16 -0.06 12.85
N LEU A 259 -14.01 -1.38 13.05
CA LEU A 259 -13.98 -2.37 11.97
C LEU A 259 -15.34 -2.48 11.27
N LEU A 260 -16.41 -2.60 12.05
CA LEU A 260 -17.78 -2.71 11.53
C LEU A 260 -18.18 -1.47 10.71
N VAL A 261 -17.89 -0.27 11.21
CA VAL A 261 -18.19 0.99 10.51
C VAL A 261 -17.35 1.11 9.24
N ARG A 262 -16.06 0.75 9.27
CA ARG A 262 -15.17 0.87 8.11
C ARG A 262 -15.61 -0.03 6.95
N ASN A 263 -16.07 -1.24 7.25
CA ASN A 263 -16.41 -2.26 6.26
C ASN A 263 -17.93 -2.42 6.04
N ALA A 264 -18.76 -1.54 6.61
CA ALA A 264 -20.21 -1.59 6.44
C ALA A 264 -20.60 -1.56 4.96
N SER A 265 -21.58 -2.38 4.56
CA SER A 265 -22.07 -2.45 3.18
C SER A 265 -22.76 -1.17 2.73
N THR A 266 -23.45 -0.48 3.65
CA THR A 266 -24.14 0.79 3.40
C THR A 266 -23.93 1.78 4.54
N VAL A 267 -24.23 3.06 4.29
CA VAL A 267 -24.10 4.12 5.30
C VAL A 267 -25.16 3.96 6.41
N GLU A 268 -26.33 3.45 6.07
CA GLU A 268 -27.42 3.16 7.01
C GLU A 268 -27.01 2.06 8.00
N LYS A 269 -26.33 1.01 7.50
CA LYS A 269 -25.81 -0.05 8.36
C LYS A 269 -24.71 0.44 9.29
N ALA A 270 -23.83 1.33 8.81
CA ALA A 270 -22.86 1.98 9.67
C ALA A 270 -23.53 2.85 10.75
N ALA A 271 -24.63 3.54 10.41
CA ALA A 271 -25.42 4.29 11.37
C ALA A 271 -26.08 3.36 12.41
N GLN A 272 -26.58 2.19 12.01
CA GLN A 272 -27.10 1.17 12.92
C GLN A 272 -26.02 0.71 13.93
N TYR A 273 -24.81 0.38 13.45
CA TYR A 273 -23.70 -0.02 14.33
C TYR A 273 -23.31 1.08 15.33
N LEU A 274 -23.41 2.35 14.93
CA LEU A 274 -23.16 3.49 15.82
C LEU A 274 -24.28 3.65 16.85
N HIS A 275 -25.54 3.47 16.47
CA HIS A 275 -26.69 3.54 17.38
C HIS A 275 -26.71 2.40 18.42
N ASP A 276 -26.27 1.21 18.03
CA ASP A 276 -26.17 0.05 18.94
C ASP A 276 -24.98 0.15 19.90
N SER A 277 -24.05 1.07 19.64
CA SER A 277 -22.87 1.29 20.48
C SER A 277 -23.22 2.15 21.71
N PRO A 278 -22.43 2.09 22.80
CA PRO A 278 -22.66 2.90 24.01
C PRO A 278 -22.21 4.36 23.84
N LEU A 279 -22.22 4.89 22.61
CA LEU A 279 -21.92 6.29 22.33
C LEU A 279 -23.14 7.18 22.62
N ASP A 280 -22.91 8.47 22.80
CA ASP A 280 -24.00 9.44 22.95
C ASP A 280 -24.90 9.44 21.72
N GLN A 281 -26.20 9.25 21.93
CA GLN A 281 -27.17 9.11 20.84
C GLN A 281 -27.32 10.43 20.07
N GLN A 282 -27.23 11.58 20.75
CA GLN A 282 -27.31 12.88 20.09
C GLN A 282 -26.08 13.13 19.20
N ALA A 283 -24.88 12.76 19.66
CA ALA A 283 -23.66 12.79 18.87
C ALA A 283 -23.77 11.89 17.62
N VAL A 284 -24.31 10.68 17.75
CA VAL A 284 -24.51 9.74 16.64
C VAL A 284 -25.52 10.27 15.62
N GLU A 285 -26.64 10.84 16.08
CA GLU A 285 -27.64 11.46 15.20
C GLU A 285 -27.07 12.68 14.47
N SER A 286 -26.26 13.49 15.16
CA SER A 286 -25.59 14.64 14.56
C SER A 286 -24.62 14.21 13.46
N LEU A 287 -23.87 13.12 13.67
CA LEU A 287 -22.95 12.55 12.68
C LEU A 287 -23.70 12.01 11.44
N THR A 288 -24.77 11.26 11.67
CA THR A 288 -25.44 10.44 10.64
C THR A 288 -26.56 11.16 9.89
N LYS A 289 -27.43 11.88 10.60
CA LYS A 289 -28.69 12.44 10.05
C LYS A 289 -28.69 13.97 9.96
N ALA A 290 -28.02 14.68 10.87
CA ALA A 290 -28.15 16.14 10.93
C ALA A 290 -27.51 16.82 9.72
N LEU A 291 -28.27 17.66 9.00
CA LEU A 291 -27.76 18.45 7.85
C LEU A 291 -26.59 19.35 8.24
N ASN A 292 -26.63 19.95 9.42
CA ASN A 292 -25.58 20.81 9.97
C ASN A 292 -25.11 20.25 11.31
N PRO A 293 -23.99 19.50 11.34
CA PRO A 293 -23.46 18.93 12.56
C PRO A 293 -22.74 20.03 13.37
N THR A 294 -22.88 19.98 14.70
CA THR A 294 -22.20 20.92 15.60
C THR A 294 -20.86 20.35 16.08
N TYR A 295 -19.87 21.21 16.30
CA TYR A 295 -18.55 20.79 16.79
C TYR A 295 -18.64 19.98 18.08
N ASP A 296 -19.44 20.43 19.05
CA ASP A 296 -19.55 19.78 20.37
C ASP A 296 -20.10 18.35 20.26
N SER A 297 -21.10 18.13 19.40
CA SER A 297 -21.66 16.79 19.15
C SER A 297 -20.64 15.88 18.46
N VAL A 298 -19.93 16.38 17.44
CA VAL A 298 -18.95 15.58 16.70
C VAL A 298 -17.71 15.28 17.55
N LYS A 299 -17.29 16.21 18.41
CA LYS A 299 -16.12 16.07 19.30
C LYS A 299 -16.26 14.88 20.26
N GLN A 300 -17.48 14.57 20.70
CA GLN A 300 -17.74 13.43 21.60
C GLN A 300 -17.43 12.08 20.97
N ILE A 301 -17.44 11.98 19.64
CA ILE A 301 -17.19 10.74 18.91
C ILE A 301 -15.69 10.41 18.94
N PRO A 302 -15.28 9.18 19.29
CA PRO A 302 -13.88 8.77 19.26
C PRO A 302 -13.25 8.94 17.87
N VAL A 303 -12.02 9.46 17.82
CA VAL A 303 -11.30 9.78 16.57
C VAL A 303 -11.25 8.60 15.60
N ARG A 304 -10.98 7.39 16.10
CA ARG A 304 -10.89 6.18 15.24
C ARG A 304 -12.21 5.83 14.57
N VAL A 305 -13.33 5.97 15.30
CA VAL A 305 -14.68 5.71 14.80
C VAL A 305 -15.06 6.79 13.79
N PHE A 306 -14.77 8.05 14.09
CA PHE A 306 -14.98 9.16 13.16
C PHE A 306 -14.19 8.97 11.85
N HIS A 307 -12.91 8.60 11.93
CA HIS A 307 -12.09 8.30 10.76
C HIS A 307 -12.70 7.15 9.93
N ALA A 308 -13.12 6.06 10.59
CA ALA A 308 -13.76 4.94 9.91
C ALA A 308 -15.03 5.34 9.17
N TYR A 309 -15.88 6.17 9.79
CA TYR A 309 -17.11 6.66 9.18
C TYR A 309 -16.83 7.58 7.99
N VAL A 310 -15.91 8.54 8.12
CA VAL A 310 -15.51 9.42 7.00
C VAL A 310 -14.87 8.60 5.86
N GLY A 311 -14.04 7.62 6.20
CA GLY A 311 -13.46 6.68 5.23
C GLY A 311 -14.53 5.88 4.48
N LEU A 312 -15.57 5.43 5.18
CA LEU A 312 -16.73 4.76 4.57
C LEU A 312 -17.42 5.69 3.57
N LEU A 313 -17.75 6.93 3.96
CA LEU A 313 -18.36 7.92 3.07
C LEU A 313 -17.53 8.13 1.79
N CYS A 314 -16.21 8.24 1.94
CA CYS A 314 -15.29 8.38 0.80
C CYS A 314 -15.27 7.13 -0.10
N SER A 315 -15.32 5.93 0.49
CA SER A 315 -15.31 4.67 -0.26
C SER A 315 -16.61 4.39 -0.99
N ARG A 316 -17.75 4.83 -0.43
CA ARG A 316 -19.10 4.62 -0.96
C ARG A 316 -19.52 5.69 -1.98
N GLN A 317 -18.72 6.73 -2.17
CA GLN A 317 -18.95 7.69 -3.24
C GLN A 317 -18.99 6.99 -4.60
N ALA A 318 -20.07 7.25 -5.35
CA ALA A 318 -20.27 6.62 -6.64
C ALA A 318 -19.15 6.97 -7.64
N ARG A 319 -18.83 5.99 -8.49
CA ARG A 319 -17.81 6.11 -9.56
C ARG A 319 -18.39 5.89 -10.96
N ARG A 320 -19.69 5.57 -11.05
CA ARG A 320 -20.40 5.35 -12.31
C ARG A 320 -21.27 6.57 -12.59
N ARG A 321 -21.12 7.14 -13.79
CA ARG A 321 -22.00 8.19 -14.30
C ARG A 321 -23.29 7.59 -14.82
N TRP A 322 -24.32 8.42 -14.94
CA TRP A 322 -25.52 8.01 -15.66
C TRP A 322 -25.22 8.03 -17.15
N ALA A 323 -25.66 6.99 -17.86
CA ALA A 323 -25.64 7.00 -19.31
C ALA A 323 -26.68 8.05 -19.75
N HIS A 324 -26.21 9.24 -20.14
CA HIS A 324 -27.09 10.26 -20.67
C HIS A 324 -27.55 9.81 -22.06
N ASN A 325 -28.85 9.57 -22.24
CA ASN A 325 -29.41 9.42 -23.57
C ASN A 325 -29.52 10.83 -24.18
N PRO A 326 -28.77 11.19 -25.24
CA PRO A 326 -28.74 12.55 -25.79
C PRO A 326 -30.12 13.06 -26.24
N ASN A 327 -31.09 12.17 -26.43
CA ASN A 327 -32.46 12.50 -26.86
C ASN A 327 -33.47 12.63 -25.70
N ALA A 328 -33.07 12.43 -24.45
CA ALA A 328 -33.94 12.59 -23.28
C ALA A 328 -33.69 13.95 -22.61
N ALA A 329 -34.76 14.65 -22.22
CA ALA A 329 -34.67 15.87 -21.43
C ALA A 329 -33.86 15.61 -20.13
N GLU A 330 -33.01 16.56 -19.74
CA GLU A 330 -32.17 16.50 -18.55
C GLU A 330 -32.94 15.90 -17.36
N HIS A 331 -32.59 14.67 -16.98
CA HIS A 331 -33.29 13.96 -15.92
C HIS A 331 -32.95 14.62 -14.58
N ARG A 332 -33.75 15.60 -14.15
CA ARG A 332 -33.60 16.21 -12.83
C ARG A 332 -33.83 15.13 -11.77
N PRO A 333 -32.79 14.75 -11.02
CA PRO A 333 -32.88 13.64 -10.10
C PRO A 333 -33.76 14.00 -8.91
N ARG A 334 -34.51 13.02 -8.39
CA ARG A 334 -35.25 13.16 -7.13
C ARG A 334 -34.27 13.44 -5.98
N PRO A 335 -34.67 14.22 -4.95
CA PRO A 335 -33.79 14.59 -3.83
C PRO A 335 -33.23 13.38 -3.05
N GLU A 336 -33.95 12.27 -2.99
CA GLU A 336 -33.48 11.01 -2.37
C GLU A 336 -32.25 10.42 -3.08
N VAL A 337 -32.15 10.65 -4.39
CA VAL A 337 -31.02 10.19 -5.20
C VAL A 337 -29.82 11.11 -4.97
N LEU A 338 -30.03 12.41 -4.79
CA LEU A 338 -28.98 13.39 -4.47
C LEU A 338 -28.25 13.03 -3.16
N ALA A 339 -29.00 12.57 -2.14
CA ALA A 339 -28.44 12.17 -0.86
C ALA A 339 -27.38 11.04 -0.97
N ARG A 340 -27.49 10.16 -1.98
CA ARG A 340 -26.53 9.08 -2.25
C ARG A 340 -25.24 9.55 -2.96
N TYR A 341 -25.23 10.74 -3.55
CA TYR A 341 -24.05 11.29 -4.24
C TYR A 341 -23.37 12.42 -3.45
N ASP A 342 -23.97 12.87 -2.34
CA ASP A 342 -23.41 13.91 -1.47
C ASP A 342 -22.53 13.36 -0.33
N HIS A 343 -22.19 12.06 -0.32
CA HIS A 343 -21.35 11.46 0.73
C HIS A 343 -19.99 12.16 0.86
N LEU A 344 -19.35 12.54 -0.24
CA LEU A 344 -18.07 13.25 -0.19
C LEU A 344 -18.21 14.70 0.28
N LYS A 345 -19.29 15.40 -0.09
CA LYS A 345 -19.59 16.75 0.45
C LYS A 345 -19.84 16.69 1.96
N ARG A 346 -20.59 15.67 2.40
CA ARG A 346 -20.82 15.39 3.81
C ARG A 346 -19.52 15.09 4.55
N ALA A 347 -18.62 14.29 3.97
CA ALA A 347 -17.31 14.02 4.53
C ALA A 347 -16.47 15.31 4.71
N VAL A 348 -16.44 16.18 3.70
CA VAL A 348 -15.77 17.49 3.78
C VAL A 348 -16.38 18.35 4.91
N GLN A 349 -17.70 18.45 4.98
CA GLN A 349 -18.39 19.19 6.03
C GLN A 349 -18.02 18.66 7.43
N LEU A 350 -18.10 17.35 7.64
CA LEU A 350 -17.80 16.72 8.92
C LEU A 350 -16.35 16.95 9.37
N VAL A 351 -15.40 16.85 8.44
CA VAL A 351 -13.99 17.10 8.72
C VAL A 351 -13.78 18.57 9.10
N CYS A 352 -14.33 19.51 8.33
CA CYS A 352 -14.24 20.93 8.65
C CYS A 352 -14.87 21.28 10.01
N VAL A 353 -16.03 20.70 10.34
CA VAL A 353 -16.68 20.89 11.65
C VAL A 353 -15.83 20.32 12.77
N ARG A 354 -15.33 19.09 12.64
CA ARG A 354 -14.55 18.41 13.71
C ARG A 354 -13.23 19.12 14.01
N SER A 355 -12.62 19.77 13.02
CA SER A 355 -11.38 20.52 13.21
C SER A 355 -11.56 21.76 14.10
N GLY A 356 -12.81 22.20 14.29
CA GLY A 356 -13.18 23.21 15.28
C GLY A 356 -12.58 24.61 15.04
N PRO A 357 -12.81 25.55 15.96
CA PRO A 357 -12.26 26.90 15.86
C PRO A 357 -10.75 26.92 16.15
N ARG A 358 -9.95 27.03 15.08
CA ARG A 358 -8.56 27.55 14.91
C ARG A 358 -7.45 27.25 15.94
N ARG A 359 -7.63 26.49 17.02
CA ARG A 359 -6.58 26.28 18.06
C ARG A 359 -6.50 24.91 18.71
N SER A 360 -7.38 23.96 18.38
CA SER A 360 -7.26 22.59 18.87
C SER A 360 -6.91 21.68 17.69
N PRO A 361 -5.70 21.11 17.62
CA PRO A 361 -5.37 20.09 16.64
C PRO A 361 -6.19 18.84 16.97
N ALA A 362 -7.38 18.75 16.39
CA ALA A 362 -8.15 17.53 16.41
C ALA A 362 -7.67 16.68 15.23
N PRO A 363 -7.09 15.48 15.45
CA PRO A 363 -6.65 14.61 14.38
C PRO A 363 -7.85 14.28 13.50
N ALA A 364 -7.88 14.88 12.32
CA ALA A 364 -8.97 14.78 11.37
C ALA A 364 -8.51 13.99 10.13
N PRO A 365 -9.40 13.21 9.49
CA PRO A 365 -9.08 12.37 8.34
C PRO A 365 -8.94 13.19 7.04
N TRP A 366 -8.22 14.31 7.08
CA TRP A 366 -7.99 15.21 5.94
C TRP A 366 -7.42 14.44 4.73
N HIS A 367 -6.39 13.63 4.98
CA HIS A 367 -5.71 12.84 3.94
C HIS A 367 -6.67 11.90 3.21
N THR A 368 -7.62 11.28 3.93
CA THR A 368 -8.56 10.33 3.34
C THR A 368 -9.55 11.03 2.41
N VAL A 369 -10.09 12.18 2.82
CA VAL A 369 -11.04 12.97 2.02
C VAL A 369 -10.35 13.58 0.80
N MET A 370 -9.14 14.13 0.96
CA MET A 370 -8.38 14.72 -0.13
C MET A 370 -7.99 13.68 -1.18
N ARG A 371 -7.50 12.49 -0.76
CA ARG A 371 -7.24 11.41 -1.72
C ARG A 371 -8.49 10.95 -2.47
N ALA A 372 -9.65 10.95 -1.81
CA ALA A 372 -10.91 10.63 -2.46
C ALA A 372 -11.31 11.68 -3.51
N LEU A 373 -11.12 12.97 -3.22
CA LEU A 373 -11.34 14.08 -4.16
C LEU A 373 -10.37 14.02 -5.37
N ALA A 374 -9.13 13.58 -5.14
CA ALA A 374 -8.09 13.45 -6.17
C ALA A 374 -8.27 12.24 -7.10
N HIS A 375 -9.25 11.36 -6.85
CA HIS A 375 -9.42 10.14 -7.63
C HIS A 375 -9.91 10.43 -9.07
N ARG A 376 -9.28 9.79 -10.08
CA ARG A 376 -9.55 10.05 -11.52
C ARG A 376 -11.02 9.81 -11.92
N LYS A 377 -11.60 8.70 -11.47
CA LYS A 377 -12.99 8.28 -11.77
C LYS A 377 -14.04 8.80 -10.77
N LEU A 378 -13.79 9.94 -10.14
CA LEU A 378 -14.73 10.53 -9.19
C LEU A 378 -15.96 11.09 -9.94
N VAL A 379 -17.15 10.75 -9.43
CA VAL A 379 -18.43 11.33 -9.86
C VAL A 379 -19.04 12.06 -8.67
N LEU A 380 -19.18 13.37 -8.79
CA LEU A 380 -19.87 14.20 -7.80
C LEU A 380 -21.32 14.41 -8.22
N ARG A 381 -21.53 14.70 -9.50
CA ARG A 381 -22.85 14.93 -10.10
C ARG A 381 -22.99 14.00 -11.30
N PRO A 382 -23.74 12.89 -11.17
CA PRO A 382 -23.94 11.93 -12.26
C PRO A 382 -24.55 12.51 -13.54
N TRP A 383 -25.23 13.65 -13.43
CA TRP A 383 -25.89 14.35 -14.53
C TRP A 383 -25.01 15.42 -15.21
N CYS A 384 -23.83 15.73 -14.65
CA CYS A 384 -22.88 16.68 -15.24
C CYS A 384 -21.78 15.97 -16.04
N SER A 385 -21.07 16.71 -16.88
CA SER A 385 -19.87 16.22 -17.56
C SER A 385 -18.74 15.92 -16.56
N GLN A 386 -17.78 15.09 -16.96
CA GLN A 386 -16.61 14.78 -16.13
C GLN A 386 -15.79 16.04 -15.80
N GLU A 387 -15.72 16.96 -16.75
CA GLU A 387 -14.98 18.21 -16.65
C GLU A 387 -15.56 19.13 -15.56
N GLU A 388 -16.87 19.33 -15.57
CA GLU A 388 -17.56 20.12 -14.54
C GLU A 388 -17.40 19.54 -13.14
N ASP A 389 -17.42 18.21 -13.02
CA ASP A 389 -17.15 17.52 -11.76
C ASP A 389 -15.69 17.65 -11.32
N ASN A 390 -14.73 17.72 -12.26
CA ASN A 390 -13.32 17.93 -11.95
C ASN A 390 -13.09 19.33 -11.40
N VAL A 391 -13.71 20.35 -12.00
CA VAL A 391 -13.66 21.74 -11.52
C VAL A 391 -14.31 21.88 -10.14
N GLU A 392 -15.46 21.24 -9.93
CA GLU A 392 -16.14 21.25 -8.63
C GLU A 392 -15.32 20.52 -7.55
N ALA A 393 -14.68 19.41 -7.89
CA ALA A 393 -13.76 18.71 -6.99
C ALA A 393 -12.56 19.59 -6.61
N LEU A 394 -12.00 20.35 -7.57
CA LEU A 394 -10.91 21.30 -7.31
C LEU A 394 -11.34 22.43 -6.38
N ARG A 395 -12.54 22.98 -6.57
CA ARG A 395 -13.11 24.01 -5.68
C ARG A 395 -13.24 23.50 -4.25
N MET A 396 -13.78 22.30 -4.06
CA MET A 396 -13.86 21.64 -2.75
C MET A 396 -12.48 21.37 -2.16
N MET A 397 -11.53 20.90 -2.99
CA MET A 397 -10.15 20.64 -2.58
C MET A 397 -9.46 21.91 -2.07
N LEU A 398 -9.57 23.04 -2.77
CA LEU A 398 -8.96 24.30 -2.35
C LEU A 398 -9.53 24.82 -1.03
N SER A 399 -10.86 24.72 -0.85
CA SER A 399 -11.50 25.08 0.41
C SER A 399 -11.00 24.20 1.57
N LEU A 400 -10.90 22.89 1.33
CA LEU A 400 -10.42 21.92 2.32
C LEU A 400 -8.92 22.11 2.62
N PHE A 401 -8.10 22.41 1.61
CA PHE A 401 -6.67 22.65 1.74
C PHE A 401 -6.38 23.89 2.59
N ASN A 402 -7.13 24.98 2.37
CA ASN A 402 -7.00 26.19 3.19
C ASN A 402 -7.41 25.93 4.64
N ALA A 403 -8.48 25.16 4.88
CA ALA A 403 -8.86 24.76 6.23
C ALA A 403 -7.80 23.87 6.89
N TYR A 404 -7.22 22.93 6.13
CA TYR A 404 -6.15 22.05 6.58
C TYR A 404 -4.86 22.80 6.95
N LYS A 405 -4.39 23.70 6.08
CA LYS A 405 -3.17 24.52 6.31
C LYS A 405 -3.27 25.34 7.61
N MET A 406 -4.48 25.77 7.97
CA MET A 406 -4.72 26.48 9.24
C MET A 406 -4.74 25.56 10.48
N SER A 407 -4.77 24.24 10.31
CA SER A 407 -4.97 23.26 11.39
C SER A 407 -3.76 22.36 11.69
N GLU A 408 -3.14 21.73 10.68
CA GLU A 408 -2.19 20.62 10.88
C GLU A 408 -0.84 20.78 10.16
N GLY A 409 -0.45 21.99 9.74
CA GLY A 409 0.79 22.21 8.98
C GLY A 409 0.71 21.59 7.58
N ILE A 410 1.84 21.51 6.86
CA ILE A 410 1.85 21.07 5.46
C ILE A 410 2.43 19.67 5.34
N HIS A 411 1.69 18.75 4.72
CA HIS A 411 2.11 17.38 4.51
C HIS A 411 2.18 17.01 3.01
N PRO A 412 3.20 16.24 2.55
CA PRO A 412 3.37 15.87 1.13
C PRO A 412 2.16 15.17 0.48
N ILE A 413 1.47 14.32 1.24
CA ILE A 413 0.26 13.60 0.78
C ILE A 413 -0.86 14.57 0.35
N VAL A 414 -1.02 15.69 1.06
CA VAL A 414 -2.05 16.69 0.77
C VAL A 414 -1.64 17.53 -0.44
N PHE A 415 -0.35 17.83 -0.56
CA PHE A 415 0.24 18.46 -1.74
C PHE A 415 0.03 17.60 -3.01
N ASP A 416 0.36 16.31 -2.96
CA ASP A 416 0.14 15.36 -4.06
C ASP A 416 -1.34 15.27 -4.45
N ALA A 417 -2.24 15.21 -3.47
CA ALA A 417 -3.69 15.18 -3.72
C ALA A 417 -4.18 16.46 -4.43
N LEU A 418 -3.69 17.64 -4.03
CA LEU A 418 -4.01 18.90 -4.70
C LEU A 418 -3.45 18.92 -6.13
N ALA A 419 -2.20 18.50 -6.34
CA ALA A 419 -1.58 18.44 -7.66
C ALA A 419 -2.37 17.53 -8.63
N ARG A 420 -2.77 16.34 -8.18
CA ARG A 420 -3.63 15.42 -8.96
C ARG A 420 -5.01 16.01 -9.26
N CYS A 421 -5.60 16.74 -8.32
CA CYS A 421 -6.91 17.38 -8.50
C CYS A 421 -6.83 18.52 -9.53
N THR A 422 -5.79 19.34 -9.47
CA THR A 422 -5.51 20.40 -10.46
C THR A 422 -5.26 19.81 -11.85
N HIS A 423 -4.43 18.77 -11.93
CA HIS A 423 -4.18 18.05 -13.18
C HIS A 423 -5.47 17.49 -13.79
N LYS A 424 -6.39 16.98 -12.97
CA LYS A 424 -7.69 16.47 -13.42
C LYS A 424 -8.61 17.58 -13.96
N ALA A 425 -8.55 18.77 -13.37
CA ALA A 425 -9.36 19.91 -13.80
C ALA A 425 -8.91 20.55 -15.13
N LEU A 426 -7.66 20.28 -15.54
CA LEU A 426 -7.08 20.78 -16.79
C LEU A 426 -7.55 20.05 -18.06
N GLY A 427 -8.28 18.93 -17.94
CA GLY A 427 -8.68 18.13 -19.10
C GLY A 427 -7.50 17.50 -19.85
N ASP A 428 -7.76 16.85 -20.98
CA ASP A 428 -6.73 16.19 -21.79
C ASP A 428 -6.01 17.15 -22.75
N ASP A 429 -6.65 18.25 -23.16
CA ASP A 429 -6.09 19.24 -24.09
C ASP A 429 -5.28 20.36 -23.40
N GLY A 430 -5.10 20.32 -22.08
CA GLY A 430 -4.40 21.37 -21.30
C GLY A 430 -5.12 22.72 -21.26
N THR A 431 -6.30 22.82 -21.87
CA THR A 431 -7.20 23.97 -21.76
C THR A 431 -8.27 23.66 -20.72
N ALA A 432 -8.67 24.67 -19.93
CA ALA A 432 -9.66 24.49 -18.87
C ALA A 432 -10.88 23.75 -19.42
N ALA A 433 -11.15 22.59 -18.83
CA ALA A 433 -12.18 21.68 -19.27
C ALA A 433 -13.56 22.34 -19.00
N GLY A 434 -14.14 22.95 -20.04
CA GLY A 434 -15.48 23.56 -20.04
C GLY A 434 -15.55 25.10 -20.09
N PRO A 435 -16.74 25.67 -20.38
CA PRO A 435 -16.96 27.07 -20.76
C PRO A 435 -16.93 28.11 -19.61
N ALA A 436 -16.36 27.80 -18.45
CA ALA A 436 -16.43 28.69 -17.29
C ALA A 436 -15.13 29.47 -17.07
N LYS A 437 -15.16 30.80 -17.22
CA LYS A 437 -14.08 31.72 -16.77
C LYS A 437 -13.63 31.45 -15.32
N ASN A 438 -14.52 30.93 -14.49
CA ASN A 438 -14.23 30.54 -13.11
C ASN A 438 -13.28 29.34 -12.99
N ALA A 439 -13.28 28.40 -13.94
CA ALA A 439 -12.39 27.23 -13.91
C ALA A 439 -10.92 27.63 -14.06
N GLN A 440 -10.62 28.55 -14.99
CA GLN A 440 -9.26 29.09 -15.17
C GLN A 440 -8.77 29.82 -13.91
N GLN A 441 -9.62 30.60 -13.25
CA GLN A 441 -9.27 31.28 -11.99
C GLN A 441 -8.99 30.29 -10.85
N LEU A 442 -9.78 29.22 -10.74
CA LEU A 442 -9.56 28.17 -9.74
C LEU A 442 -8.24 27.42 -9.99
N ILE A 443 -7.96 27.09 -11.25
CA ILE A 443 -6.70 26.44 -11.65
C ILE A 443 -5.50 27.35 -11.36
N ALA A 444 -5.58 28.64 -11.72
CA ALA A 444 -4.53 29.61 -11.42
C ALA A 444 -4.29 29.77 -9.92
N THR A 445 -5.38 29.80 -9.12
CA THR A 445 -5.30 29.83 -7.66
C THR A 445 -4.62 28.58 -7.12
N ALA A 446 -5.02 27.39 -7.60
CA ALA A 446 -4.42 26.12 -7.18
C ALA A 446 -2.93 26.03 -7.53
N HIS A 447 -2.54 26.52 -8.71
CA HIS A 447 -1.15 26.59 -9.13
C HIS A 447 -0.30 27.45 -8.18
N GLN A 448 -0.77 28.65 -7.84
CA GLN A 448 -0.08 29.52 -6.88
C GLN A 448 -0.02 28.92 -5.47
N THR A 449 -1.10 28.26 -5.03
CA THR A 449 -1.10 27.52 -3.76
C THR A 449 -0.09 26.37 -3.77
N LEU A 450 0.02 25.61 -4.87
CA LEU A 450 1.00 24.53 -5.00
C LEU A 450 2.44 25.06 -4.97
N LYS A 451 2.75 26.14 -5.70
CA LYS A 451 4.09 26.77 -5.68
C LYS A 451 4.50 27.20 -4.28
N SER A 452 3.64 27.94 -3.59
CA SER A 452 3.92 28.39 -2.22
C SER A 452 4.08 27.22 -1.24
N THR A 453 3.25 26.19 -1.38
CA THR A 453 3.30 24.96 -0.57
C THR A 453 4.58 24.17 -0.81
N LEU A 454 5.02 24.04 -2.07
CA LEU A 454 6.25 23.33 -2.39
C LEU A 454 7.47 24.01 -1.78
N ARG A 455 7.55 25.35 -1.88
CA ARG A 455 8.65 26.12 -1.26
C ARG A 455 8.68 25.96 0.26
N GLU A 456 7.51 25.83 0.89
CA GLU A 456 7.40 25.56 2.32
C GLU A 456 7.84 24.12 2.66
N LEU A 457 7.47 23.12 1.85
CA LEU A 457 7.87 21.71 2.02
C LEU A 457 9.37 21.47 1.81
N ILE A 458 9.97 22.24 0.91
CA ILE A 458 11.38 22.17 0.54
C ILE A 458 12.26 22.98 1.52
N SER A 459 11.66 23.84 2.35
CA SER A 459 12.43 24.65 3.31
C SER A 459 13.10 23.76 4.36
N PRO A 460 14.41 23.95 4.61
CA PRO A 460 15.14 23.13 5.57
C PRO A 460 14.63 23.39 7.00
N VAL A 461 14.71 22.36 7.84
CA VAL A 461 14.34 22.48 9.26
C VAL A 461 15.30 23.46 9.94
N GLN A 462 14.78 24.59 10.43
CA GLN A 462 15.58 25.56 11.16
C GLN A 462 15.89 25.03 12.57
N ALA A 463 17.15 24.67 12.82
CA ALA A 463 17.60 24.26 14.15
C ALA A 463 17.70 25.47 15.10
N PRO A 464 17.22 25.35 16.36
CA PRO A 464 17.39 26.41 17.37
C PRO A 464 18.86 26.69 17.75
N SER A 465 19.78 25.78 17.44
CA SER A 465 21.22 25.94 17.64
C SER A 465 22.01 25.02 16.70
N GLU A 466 23.22 25.43 16.31
CA GLU A 466 24.12 24.66 15.43
C GLU A 466 24.46 23.26 15.97
N ARG A 467 24.49 23.09 17.30
CA ARG A 467 24.82 21.81 17.95
C ARG A 467 23.77 20.70 17.75
N ILE A 468 22.55 21.05 17.35
CA ILE A 468 21.44 20.11 17.12
C ILE A 468 21.18 19.92 15.61
N ALA A 469 21.74 20.79 14.76
CA ALA A 469 21.51 20.82 13.33
C ALA A 469 21.89 19.50 12.64
N ASP A 470 23.02 18.90 13.02
CA ASP A 470 23.51 17.63 12.44
C ASP A 470 22.66 16.41 12.81
N SER A 471 21.79 16.53 13.82
CA SER A 471 20.92 15.45 14.30
C SER A 471 19.47 15.54 13.82
N LEU A 472 19.10 16.65 13.16
CA LEU A 472 17.75 16.87 12.64
C LEU A 472 17.63 16.37 11.21
N PRO A 473 16.48 15.80 10.83
CA PRO A 473 16.23 15.45 9.44
C PRO A 473 16.26 16.71 8.55
N PRO A 474 16.68 16.59 7.29
CA PRO A 474 16.89 17.74 6.39
C PRO A 474 15.59 18.50 6.08
N LEU A 475 14.45 17.80 6.09
CA LEU A 475 13.11 18.37 5.89
C LEU A 475 12.17 17.93 7.02
N TYR A 476 11.10 18.70 7.25
CA TYR A 476 10.02 18.31 8.17
C TYR A 476 9.29 17.05 7.71
N HIS A 477 9.21 16.84 6.39
CA HIS A 477 8.61 15.65 5.78
C HIS A 477 9.42 15.20 4.56
N GLU A 478 9.58 13.89 4.40
CA GLU A 478 10.23 13.32 3.23
C GLU A 478 9.35 13.46 1.98
N LEU A 479 9.94 14.01 0.92
CA LEU A 479 9.35 14.04 -0.42
C LEU A 479 9.80 12.78 -1.17
N SER A 480 8.86 12.05 -1.77
CA SER A 480 9.16 10.89 -2.61
C SER A 480 9.31 11.27 -4.08
N ALA A 481 9.97 10.43 -4.86
CA ALA A 481 10.08 10.58 -6.32
C ALA A 481 8.69 10.70 -7.00
N ALA A 482 7.68 10.00 -6.49
CA ALA A 482 6.31 10.04 -7.04
C ALA A 482 5.64 11.41 -6.87
N ASN A 483 5.92 12.12 -5.77
CA ASN A 483 5.39 13.47 -5.54
C ASN A 483 5.99 14.45 -6.56
N ILE A 484 7.30 14.32 -6.83
CA ILE A 484 8.03 15.15 -7.80
C ILE A 484 7.49 14.91 -9.21
N GLN A 485 7.36 13.65 -9.63
CA GLN A 485 6.79 13.29 -10.93
C GLN A 485 5.38 13.84 -11.10
N THR A 486 4.50 13.65 -10.12
CA THR A 486 3.10 14.10 -10.20
C THR A 486 3.00 15.63 -10.29
N TYR A 487 3.88 16.36 -9.58
CA TYR A 487 3.94 17.81 -9.67
C TYR A 487 4.48 18.27 -11.03
N LEU A 488 5.51 17.60 -11.54
CA LEU A 488 6.10 17.88 -12.86
C LEU A 488 5.10 17.65 -14.00
N GLU A 489 4.32 16.55 -13.96
CA GLU A 489 3.22 16.29 -14.90
C GLU A 489 2.19 17.42 -14.91
N MET A 490 1.85 17.94 -13.73
CA MET A 490 0.93 19.06 -13.58
C MET A 490 1.50 20.37 -14.14
N LEU A 491 2.77 20.67 -13.87
CA LEU A 491 3.46 21.84 -14.43
C LEU A 491 3.54 21.78 -15.95
N ALA A 492 3.83 20.60 -16.50
CA ALA A 492 3.91 20.38 -17.93
C ALA A 492 2.56 20.63 -18.63
N ARG A 493 1.45 20.15 -18.05
CA ARG A 493 0.10 20.45 -18.56
C ARG A 493 -0.26 21.92 -18.49
N LEU A 494 0.19 22.64 -17.45
CA LEU A 494 0.00 24.09 -17.33
C LEU A 494 0.91 24.91 -18.25
N GLY A 495 1.99 24.32 -18.75
CA GLY A 495 3.00 25.03 -19.54
C GLY A 495 3.95 25.90 -18.69
N ASP A 496 4.05 25.68 -17.37
CA ASP A 496 4.95 26.45 -16.51
C ASP A 496 6.35 25.82 -16.49
N VAL A 497 7.09 26.11 -17.55
CA VAL A 497 8.43 25.56 -17.80
C VAL A 497 9.46 26.08 -16.79
N ASN A 498 9.32 27.33 -16.36
CA ASN A 498 10.27 27.95 -15.43
C ASN A 498 10.26 27.28 -14.05
N GLU A 499 9.07 26.97 -13.52
CA GLU A 499 8.98 26.24 -12.25
C GLU A 499 9.47 24.80 -12.38
N ALA A 500 9.27 24.16 -13.55
CA ALA A 500 9.77 22.81 -13.79
C ALA A 500 11.31 22.76 -13.79
N VAL A 501 11.96 23.77 -14.39
CA VAL A 501 13.42 23.92 -14.33
C VAL A 501 13.90 24.10 -12.88
N GLN A 502 13.26 24.99 -12.12
CA GLN A 502 13.61 25.23 -10.71
C GLN A 502 13.45 23.97 -9.85
N LEU A 503 12.43 23.16 -10.11
CA LEU A 503 12.22 21.88 -9.42
C LEU A 503 13.37 20.91 -9.70
N ILE A 504 13.77 20.74 -10.97
CA ILE A 504 14.87 19.84 -11.35
C ILE A 504 16.21 20.33 -10.80
N GLU A 505 16.48 21.63 -10.89
CA GLU A 505 17.68 22.22 -10.29
C GLU A 505 17.73 21.94 -8.78
N TRP A 506 16.62 22.11 -8.07
CA TRP A 506 16.55 21.77 -6.66
C TRP A 506 16.80 20.27 -6.38
N VAL A 507 16.23 19.36 -7.18
CA VAL A 507 16.48 17.91 -7.05
C VAL A 507 17.98 17.62 -7.18
N LEU A 508 18.64 18.22 -8.17
CA LEU A 508 20.09 18.04 -8.40
C LEU A 508 20.94 18.69 -7.29
N LEU A 509 20.55 19.85 -6.78
CA LEU A 509 21.20 20.48 -5.63
C LEU A 509 21.06 19.64 -4.36
N SER A 510 19.90 19.00 -4.16
CA SER A 510 19.66 18.12 -3.01
C SER A 510 20.59 16.91 -3.00
N TRP A 511 21.02 16.42 -4.17
CA TRP A 511 22.01 15.35 -4.26
C TRP A 511 23.33 15.74 -3.59
N ASP A 512 23.84 16.93 -3.91
CA ASP A 512 25.13 17.45 -3.46
C ASP A 512 25.09 17.95 -2.01
N GLN A 513 24.02 18.63 -1.61
CA GLN A 513 24.00 19.38 -0.35
C GLN A 513 23.45 18.57 0.84
N ASN A 514 22.56 17.60 0.60
CA ASN A 514 21.84 16.90 1.67
C ASN A 514 21.67 15.41 1.35
N PRO A 515 22.58 14.52 1.79
CA PRO A 515 22.52 13.10 1.47
C PRO A 515 21.25 12.39 1.98
N GLY A 516 20.63 12.89 3.06
CA GLY A 516 19.37 12.38 3.59
C GLY A 516 18.12 12.74 2.77
N MET A 517 18.23 13.58 1.75
CA MET A 517 17.10 13.91 0.86
C MET A 517 17.03 12.93 -0.31
N LEU A 518 15.83 12.39 -0.56
CA LEU A 518 15.55 11.44 -1.65
C LEU A 518 16.44 10.19 -1.61
N GLU A 519 16.91 9.77 -0.43
CA GLU A 519 17.83 8.62 -0.24
C GLU A 519 17.35 7.37 -0.99
N GLN A 520 16.06 7.04 -0.86
CA GLN A 520 15.43 5.90 -1.52
C GLN A 520 15.35 6.02 -3.06
N ALA A 521 15.46 7.22 -3.60
CA ALA A 521 15.52 7.44 -5.05
C ALA A 521 16.96 7.40 -5.58
N ARG A 522 17.97 7.35 -4.70
CA ARG A 522 19.39 7.20 -5.04
C ARG A 522 19.78 5.73 -5.25
N ASP A 523 19.09 4.80 -4.60
CA ASP A 523 19.37 3.35 -4.69
C ASP A 523 18.76 2.73 -5.98
N PRO A 524 19.58 2.20 -6.91
CA PRO A 524 19.11 1.55 -8.13
C PRO A 524 18.20 0.34 -7.89
N ASN A 525 18.30 -0.33 -6.74
CA ASN A 525 17.47 -1.49 -6.41
C ASN A 525 16.08 -1.09 -5.89
N HIS A 526 15.87 0.19 -5.59
CA HIS A 526 14.63 0.68 -5.02
C HIS A 526 13.70 1.27 -6.10
N LYS A 527 12.39 1.04 -5.96
CA LYS A 527 11.38 1.47 -6.96
C LYS A 527 11.37 2.99 -7.21
N GLN A 528 11.76 3.79 -6.21
CA GLN A 528 11.78 5.25 -6.36
C GLN A 528 12.87 5.75 -7.33
N TRP A 529 13.96 5.01 -7.51
CA TRP A 529 14.98 5.36 -8.50
C TRP A 529 14.43 5.31 -9.92
N ALA A 530 13.71 4.23 -10.26
CA ALA A 530 13.07 4.10 -11.57
C ALA A 530 12.01 5.19 -11.83
N VAL A 531 11.22 5.53 -10.81
CA VAL A 531 10.22 6.63 -10.87
C VAL A 531 10.90 7.98 -11.11
N MET A 532 12.05 8.23 -10.46
CA MET A 532 12.82 9.45 -10.68
C MET A 532 13.42 9.52 -12.09
N GLY A 533 13.96 8.41 -12.58
CA GLY A 533 14.44 8.31 -13.97
C GLY A 533 13.35 8.65 -14.99
N GLN A 534 12.13 8.12 -14.79
CA GLN A 534 10.98 8.46 -15.62
C GLN A 534 10.62 9.96 -15.53
N ALA A 535 10.71 10.57 -14.34
CA ALA A 535 10.48 12.00 -14.18
C ALA A 535 11.48 12.85 -14.98
N PHE A 536 12.75 12.44 -15.06
CA PHE A 536 13.76 13.12 -15.89
C PHE A 536 13.48 12.97 -17.39
N VAL A 537 13.13 11.75 -17.84
CA VAL A 537 12.73 11.51 -19.24
C VAL A 537 11.55 12.40 -19.61
N TYR A 538 10.55 12.46 -18.73
CA TYR A 538 9.37 13.30 -18.90
C TYR A 538 9.72 14.80 -18.97
N PHE A 539 10.56 15.28 -18.05
CA PHE A 539 11.04 16.66 -18.07
C PHE A 539 11.71 16.98 -19.41
N ARG A 540 12.61 16.12 -19.88
CA ARG A 540 13.34 16.31 -21.13
C ARG A 540 12.40 16.37 -22.33
N ALA A 541 11.47 15.42 -22.43
CA ALA A 541 10.47 15.37 -23.51
C ALA A 541 9.60 16.64 -23.58
N PHE A 542 9.24 17.19 -22.41
CA PHE A 542 8.43 18.40 -22.32
C PHE A 542 9.24 19.70 -22.52
N ALA A 543 10.46 19.75 -22.00
CA ALA A 543 11.33 20.92 -22.05
C ALA A 543 11.95 21.14 -23.44
N GLN A 544 12.15 20.06 -24.21
CA GLN A 544 12.70 20.09 -25.55
C GLN A 544 11.80 20.94 -26.47
N GLY A 545 12.33 22.05 -26.96
CA GLY A 545 11.61 23.02 -27.81
C GLY A 545 10.84 24.11 -27.06
N ARG A 546 10.79 24.09 -25.72
CA ARG A 546 10.16 25.16 -24.90
C ARG A 546 11.16 25.91 -24.01
N VAL A 547 12.28 25.28 -23.66
CA VAL A 547 13.41 25.87 -22.91
C VAL A 547 14.52 26.25 -23.89
N SER A 548 15.31 27.29 -23.60
CA SER A 548 16.51 27.59 -24.38
C SER A 548 17.56 26.49 -24.24
N ASP A 549 18.25 26.18 -25.34
CA ASP A 549 19.30 25.16 -25.37
C ASP A 549 20.41 25.42 -24.34
N GLU A 550 20.66 26.70 -24.00
CA GLU A 550 21.60 27.09 -22.96
C GLU A 550 21.22 26.59 -21.55
N ILE A 551 19.94 26.64 -21.18
CA ILE A 551 19.48 26.19 -19.87
C ILE A 551 19.46 24.66 -19.83
N MET A 552 19.03 24.01 -20.91
CA MET A 552 19.08 22.56 -21.04
C MET A 552 20.52 22.03 -20.94
N GLY A 553 21.46 22.68 -21.62
CA GLY A 553 22.89 22.33 -21.54
C GLY A 553 23.49 22.52 -20.15
N LYS A 554 23.02 23.52 -19.37
CA LYS A 554 23.44 23.68 -17.95
C LYS A 554 22.97 22.52 -17.08
N ILE A 555 21.73 22.07 -17.26
CA ILE A 555 21.19 20.93 -16.51
C ILE A 555 21.95 19.66 -16.89
N GLU A 556 22.16 19.41 -18.18
CA GLU A 556 22.93 18.26 -18.67
C GLU A 556 24.37 18.25 -18.12
N ALA A 557 25.07 19.39 -18.18
CA ALA A 557 26.41 19.52 -17.61
C ALA A 557 26.42 19.21 -16.09
N ARG A 558 25.35 19.57 -15.39
CA ARG A 558 25.21 19.28 -13.96
C ARG A 558 25.03 17.79 -13.69
N PHE A 559 24.29 17.06 -14.53
CA PHE A 559 24.19 15.59 -14.42
C PHE A 559 25.55 14.92 -14.62
N GLU A 560 26.34 15.35 -15.60
CA GLU A 560 27.69 14.81 -15.82
C GLU A 560 28.66 15.12 -14.66
N GLU A 561 28.57 16.32 -14.07
CA GLU A 561 29.32 16.65 -12.84
C GLU A 561 28.95 15.70 -11.69
N LEU A 562 27.65 15.48 -11.46
CA LEU A 562 27.16 14.60 -10.40
C LEU A 562 27.56 13.14 -10.62
N LYS A 563 27.58 12.68 -11.87
CA LYS A 563 28.08 11.35 -12.25
C LYS A 563 29.55 11.19 -11.88
N GLY A 564 30.36 12.24 -12.07
CA GLY A 564 31.76 12.28 -11.60
C GLY A 564 31.91 12.13 -10.08
N LYS A 565 30.86 12.48 -9.30
CA LYS A 565 30.79 12.33 -7.83
C LYS A 565 30.12 11.01 -7.40
N GLY A 566 29.84 10.09 -8.32
CA GLY A 566 29.20 8.81 -8.02
C GLY A 566 27.67 8.83 -8.00
N SER A 567 27.04 9.80 -8.67
CA SER A 567 25.59 9.82 -8.86
C SER A 567 25.11 8.59 -9.63
N THR A 568 23.99 8.02 -9.17
CA THR A 568 23.27 6.93 -9.83
C THR A 568 22.25 7.44 -10.84
N TRP A 569 22.04 8.76 -10.93
CA TRP A 569 21.14 9.39 -11.89
C TRP A 569 21.88 9.78 -13.17
N LEU A 570 21.26 9.47 -14.31
CA LEU A 570 21.80 9.75 -15.63
C LEU A 570 20.87 10.70 -16.37
N TRP A 571 21.45 11.55 -17.22
CA TRP A 571 20.68 12.35 -18.15
C TRP A 571 20.00 11.44 -19.19
N PRO A 572 18.69 11.59 -19.46
CA PRO A 572 17.98 10.76 -20.42
C PRO A 572 18.54 10.90 -21.83
N THR A 573 18.66 9.80 -22.58
CA THR A 573 19.09 9.80 -23.98
C THR A 573 17.95 10.16 -24.93
N ASP A 574 18.27 10.48 -26.19
CA ASP A 574 17.24 10.77 -27.21
C ASP A 574 16.38 9.55 -27.51
N GLU A 575 16.94 8.35 -27.38
CA GLU A 575 16.23 7.08 -27.52
C GLU A 575 15.18 6.92 -26.41
N ASP A 576 15.52 7.23 -25.15
CA ASP A 576 14.60 7.17 -24.01
C ASP A 576 13.41 8.11 -24.19
N VAL A 577 13.66 9.32 -24.71
CA VAL A 577 12.59 10.31 -25.01
C VAL A 577 11.70 9.82 -26.13
N GLN A 578 12.28 9.25 -27.20
CA GLN A 578 11.51 8.69 -28.32
C GLN A 578 10.66 7.49 -27.90
N GLU A 579 11.20 6.59 -27.07
CA GLU A 579 10.45 5.45 -26.51
C GLU A 579 9.29 5.93 -25.63
N TYR A 580 9.54 6.93 -24.78
CA TYR A 580 8.50 7.53 -23.95
C TYR A 580 7.38 8.17 -24.76
N VAL A 581 7.72 8.92 -25.82
CA VAL A 581 6.74 9.54 -26.73
C VAL A 581 5.93 8.46 -27.46
N LYS A 582 6.57 7.40 -27.98
CA LYS A 582 5.86 6.27 -28.60
C LYS A 582 4.91 5.57 -27.64
N TRP A 583 5.33 5.38 -26.39
CA TRP A 583 4.51 4.78 -25.35
C TRP A 583 3.29 5.66 -24.99
N THR A 584 3.48 6.97 -24.91
CA THR A 584 2.38 7.93 -24.62
C THR A 584 1.43 8.16 -25.80
N SER A 585 1.90 8.04 -27.04
CA SER A 585 1.08 8.17 -28.26
C SER A 585 0.23 6.93 -28.58
N GLY A 586 0.36 5.84 -27.82
CA GLY A 586 -0.53 4.68 -27.93
C GLY A 586 -0.19 3.67 -29.03
N GLU A 587 0.95 3.78 -29.72
CA GLU A 587 1.39 2.77 -30.70
C GLU A 587 1.95 1.48 -30.05
N GLY A 588 2.02 1.45 -28.71
CA GLY A 588 2.55 0.32 -27.93
C GLY A 588 1.50 -0.58 -27.23
N GLN A 589 0.20 -0.37 -27.42
CA GLN A 589 -0.80 -1.37 -27.04
C GLN A 589 -0.87 -2.45 -28.14
N MET A 590 0.12 -3.35 -28.16
CA MET A 590 -0.13 -4.66 -28.76
C MET A 590 -1.29 -5.30 -27.98
N GLU A 591 -2.38 -5.55 -28.70
CA GLU A 591 -3.46 -6.42 -28.28
C GLU A 591 -2.87 -7.69 -27.65
N PRO A 592 -3.31 -8.12 -26.45
CA PRO A 592 -3.06 -9.49 -26.04
C PRO A 592 -3.82 -10.38 -27.01
N THR A 593 -3.08 -11.02 -27.91
CA THR A 593 -3.58 -12.09 -28.76
C THR A 593 -4.23 -13.12 -27.87
N ALA A 594 -5.52 -13.32 -28.08
CA ALA A 594 -6.27 -14.41 -27.49
C ALA A 594 -5.64 -15.73 -27.95
N GLN A 595 -5.23 -16.56 -26.97
CA GLN A 595 -5.29 -18.01 -27.02
C GLN A 595 -5.33 -18.56 -25.59
#